data_AF-A0A7D9K0U3-F1
#
_entry.id   AF-A0A7D9K0U3-F1
#
_cell.length_a   1.000
_cell.length_b   1.000
_cell.length_c   1.000
_cell.angle_alpha   90.00
_cell.angle_beta   90.00
_cell.angle_gamma   90.00
#
_symmetry.space_group_name_H-M   'P 1'
#
loop_
_entity.id
_entity.type
_entity.pdbx_description
1 polymer ?
#
loop_
_entity_poly.entity_id
_entity_poly.type
_entity_poly.pdbx_seq_one_letter_code
_entity_poly.pdbx_strand_id
1 'polypeptide(L)'
;MEDLRDLFKLNDKTSSETHDKFKCRRCVNKIQVRPPPERSSCNSDLSEWNHSNDKKGLEDQALKGAWEDGVTFVFHHWSHEKQLGV
;
A
#
# COMPACT_ATOMS: atom_id res chain seq x y z
N MET A 1 -0.22 -19.92 21.36
CA MET A 1 -1.57 -20.37 20.96
C MET A 1 -2.35 -19.28 20.23
N GLU A 2 -2.22 -18.01 20.62
CA GLU A 2 -2.88 -16.89 19.94
C GLU A 2 -2.35 -16.67 18.50
N ASP A 3 -1.03 -16.75 18.28
CA ASP A 3 -0.44 -16.59 16.94
C ASP A 3 -0.96 -17.59 15.89
N LEU A 4 -1.25 -18.82 16.32
CA LEU A 4 -1.85 -19.84 15.45
C LEU A 4 -3.32 -19.54 15.14
N ARG A 5 -4.06 -18.91 16.06
CA ARG A 5 -5.46 -18.51 15.81
C ARG A 5 -5.53 -17.38 14.79
N ASP A 6 -4.56 -16.46 14.81
CA ASP A 6 -4.50 -15.34 13.87
C ASP A 6 -4.35 -15.79 12.41
N LEU A 7 -3.75 -16.96 12.15
CA LEU A 7 -3.64 -17.52 10.80
C LEU A 7 -4.98 -17.94 10.18
N PHE A 8 -6.00 -18.19 11.00
CA PHE A 8 -7.32 -18.69 10.56
C PHE A 8 -8.43 -17.67 10.80
N LYS A 9 -8.07 -16.40 10.97
CA LYS A 9 -9.01 -15.32 11.21
C LYS A 9 -9.43 -14.67 9.90
N LEU A 10 -10.73 -14.39 9.77
CA LEU A 10 -11.27 -13.51 8.75
C LEU A 10 -11.45 -12.10 9.35
N ASN A 11 -10.98 -11.08 8.64
CA ASN A 11 -11.15 -9.69 9.02
C ASN A 11 -11.77 -8.92 7.85
N ASP A 12 -13.08 -8.68 7.92
CA ASP A 12 -13.89 -8.05 6.88
C ASP A 12 -13.93 -6.51 6.95
N LYS A 13 -13.33 -5.92 8.00
CA LYS A 13 -13.34 -4.46 8.24
C LYS A 13 -12.04 -3.76 7.87
N THR A 14 -10.99 -4.52 7.58
CA THR A 14 -9.69 -3.98 7.18
C THR A 14 -9.62 -3.78 5.67
N SER A 15 -8.90 -2.75 5.23
CA SER A 15 -8.49 -2.65 3.82
C SER A 15 -7.21 -3.45 3.55
N SER A 16 -6.35 -3.63 4.56
CA SER A 16 -5.15 -4.47 4.52
C SER A 16 -4.65 -4.75 5.94
N GLU A 17 -4.72 -6.01 6.38
CA GLU A 17 -4.20 -6.39 7.71
C GLU A 17 -2.70 -6.14 7.84
N THR A 18 -1.95 -6.27 6.74
CA THR A 18 -0.52 -5.96 6.69
C THR A 18 -0.27 -4.49 7.05
N HIS A 19 -1.06 -3.57 6.50
CA HIS A 19 -0.95 -2.15 6.82
C HIS A 19 -1.34 -1.87 8.28
N ASP A 20 -2.39 -2.50 8.79
CA ASP A 20 -2.83 -2.35 10.18
C ASP A 20 -1.75 -2.80 11.18
N LYS A 21 -1.06 -3.92 10.88
CA LYS A 21 0.06 -4.44 11.68
C LYS A 21 1.25 -3.47 11.76
N PHE A 22 1.51 -2.70 10.71
CA PHE A 22 2.58 -1.69 10.72
C PHE A 22 2.31 -0.52 11.66
N LYS A 23 1.04 -0.28 12.04
CA LYS A 23 0.63 0.91 12.81
C LYS A 23 1.18 2.19 12.16
N CYS A 24 1.01 2.28 10.84
CA CYS A 24 1.63 3.30 10.00
C CYS A 24 1.30 4.72 10.47
N ARG A 25 2.34 5.55 10.64
CA ARG A 25 2.20 6.99 11.00
C ARG A 25 2.22 7.91 9.79
N ARG A 26 2.40 7.36 8.58
CA ARG A 26 2.41 8.10 7.31
C ARG A 26 1.02 8.21 6.70
N CYS A 27 0.07 7.40 7.16
CA CYS A 27 -1.31 7.38 6.68
C CYS A 27 -2.26 7.91 7.77
N VAL A 28 -3.10 8.89 7.43
CA VAL A 28 -4.12 9.47 8.33
C VAL A 28 -5.44 9.47 7.58
N ASN A 29 -6.50 8.97 8.21
CA ASN A 29 -7.83 8.85 7.60
C ASN A 29 -7.80 8.22 6.19
N LYS A 30 -7.05 7.12 6.06
CA LYS A 30 -6.87 6.35 4.80
C LYS A 30 -6.14 7.10 3.68
N ILE A 31 -5.54 8.26 3.96
CA ILE A 31 -4.74 9.03 3.01
C ILE A 31 -3.28 8.98 3.47
N GLN A 32 -2.37 8.63 2.57
CA GLN A 32 -0.94 8.76 2.82
C GLN A 32 -0.55 10.24 2.80
N VAL A 33 -0.31 10.82 3.97
CA VAL A 33 0.03 12.24 4.16
C VAL A 33 1.53 12.51 4.16
N ARG A 34 2.35 11.46 4.29
CA ARG A 34 3.82 11.55 4.21
C ARG A 34 4.34 10.52 3.20
N PRO A 35 5.22 10.93 2.28
CA PRO A 35 5.81 10.01 1.31
C PRO A 35 6.65 8.94 2.02
N PRO A 36 7.00 7.85 1.34
CA PRO A 36 8.02 6.94 1.81
C PRO A 36 9.39 7.61 1.98
N PRO A 37 10.35 6.95 2.67
CA PRO A 37 11.73 7.45 2.77
C PRO A 37 12.36 7.65 1.38
N GLU A 38 13.14 8.71 1.17
CA GLU A 38 13.74 9.03 -0.14
C GLU A 38 14.63 7.91 -0.72
N ARG A 39 15.17 7.04 0.13
CA ARG A 39 16.05 5.94 -0.26
C ARG A 39 15.31 4.60 -0.39
N SER A 40 13.99 4.58 -0.25
CA SER A 40 13.24 3.34 -0.42
C SER A 40 13.27 2.87 -1.88
N SER A 41 13.20 1.56 -2.07
CA SER A 41 13.20 0.95 -3.41
C SER A 41 12.20 -0.21 -3.45
N CYS A 42 12.08 -0.86 -4.62
CA CYS A 42 11.31 -2.10 -4.73
C CYS A 42 11.86 -3.27 -3.90
N ASN A 43 13.02 -3.11 -3.25
CA ASN A 43 13.58 -4.10 -2.32
C ASN A 43 13.36 -3.71 -0.84
N SER A 44 12.77 -2.54 -0.58
CA SER A 44 12.42 -2.10 0.79
C SER A 44 11.20 -2.86 1.31
N ASP A 45 11.03 -2.86 2.64
CA ASP A 45 9.83 -3.38 3.28
C ASP A 45 8.56 -2.66 2.81
N LEU A 46 7.42 -3.36 2.81
CA LEU A 46 6.12 -2.76 2.45
C LEU A 46 5.74 -1.55 3.33
N SER A 47 6.28 -1.48 4.55
CA SER A 47 6.10 -0.32 5.43
C SER A 47 6.75 0.96 4.89
N GLU A 48 7.73 0.81 4.00
CA GLU A 48 8.45 1.87 3.27
C GLU A 48 7.99 2.00 1.82
N TRP A 49 6.88 1.38 1.41
CA TRP A 49 6.29 1.61 0.08
C TRP A 49 5.23 2.70 0.13
N ASN A 50 4.77 3.16 -1.04
CA ASN A 50 3.59 4.02 -1.12
C ASN A 50 2.35 3.20 -0.73
N HIS A 51 1.39 3.85 -0.06
CA HIS A 51 0.22 3.24 0.55
C HIS A 51 -1.02 3.90 -0.04
N SER A 52 -1.81 3.12 -0.76
CA SER A 52 -2.98 3.62 -1.47
C SER A 52 -4.22 2.91 -0.99
N ASN A 53 -5.11 3.66 -0.35
CA ASN A 53 -6.44 3.20 0.02
C ASN A 53 -7.51 3.68 -0.99
N ASP A 54 -7.10 4.34 -2.08
CA ASP A 54 -7.90 4.67 -3.24
C ASP A 54 -7.06 4.58 -4.53
N LYS A 55 -7.72 4.63 -5.68
CA LYS A 55 -7.07 4.56 -7.00
C LYS A 55 -6.47 5.86 -7.50
N LYS A 56 -6.70 7.00 -6.83
CA LYS A 56 -6.36 8.33 -7.38
C LYS A 56 -4.86 8.51 -7.52
N GLY A 57 -4.10 8.04 -6.53
CA GLY A 57 -2.63 8.17 -6.48
C GLY A 57 -1.84 7.08 -7.21
N LEU A 58 -2.50 6.12 -7.87
CA LEU A 58 -1.81 5.09 -8.65
C LEU A 58 -1.34 5.64 -10.01
N GLU A 59 -0.35 5.03 -10.62
CA GLU A 59 0.08 5.37 -12.00
C GLU A 59 -0.40 4.34 -13.03
N ASP A 60 -0.47 3.07 -12.63
CA ASP A 60 -0.89 1.95 -13.48
C ASP A 60 -2.39 2.04 -13.83
N GLN A 61 -2.68 2.25 -15.11
CA GLN A 61 -4.05 2.40 -15.62
C GLN A 61 -4.84 1.08 -15.58
N ALA A 62 -4.20 -0.06 -15.78
CA ALA A 62 -4.87 -1.35 -15.70
C ALA A 62 -5.32 -1.62 -14.25
N LEU A 63 -4.44 -1.34 -13.29
CA LEU A 63 -4.76 -1.47 -11.86
C LEU A 63 -5.86 -0.49 -11.43
N LYS A 64 -5.85 0.75 -11.93
CA LYS A 64 -6.96 1.70 -11.70
C LYS A 64 -8.28 1.18 -12.25
N GLY A 65 -8.27 0.57 -13.44
CA GLY A 65 -9.45 0.00 -14.08
C GLY A 65 -10.07 -1.13 -13.27
N ALA A 66 -9.23 -1.99 -12.70
CA ALA A 66 -9.65 -3.14 -11.88
C ALA A 66 -9.99 -2.78 -10.42
N TRP A 67 -9.90 -1.51 -10.01
CA TRP A 67 -10.03 -1.13 -8.60
C TRP A 67 -11.38 -1.56 -7.99
N GLU A 68 -12.47 -1.39 -8.74
CA GLU A 68 -13.82 -1.71 -8.27
C GLU A 68 -14.11 -3.23 -8.24
N ASP A 69 -13.24 -4.06 -8.81
CA ASP A 69 -13.39 -5.51 -8.89
C ASP A 69 -12.89 -6.24 -7.63
N GLY A 70 -12.73 -5.51 -6.51
CA GLY A 70 -12.40 -6.07 -5.20
C GLY A 70 -11.06 -5.62 -4.61
N VAL A 71 -10.40 -4.62 -5.19
CA VAL A 71 -9.16 -4.06 -4.61
C VAL A 71 -9.51 -3.17 -3.42
N THR A 72 -8.95 -3.49 -2.25
CA THR A 72 -9.19 -2.73 -1.01
C THR A 72 -8.02 -1.82 -0.62
N PHE A 73 -6.80 -2.19 -1.01
CA PHE A 73 -5.57 -1.47 -0.69
C PHE A 73 -4.44 -1.88 -1.63
N VAL A 74 -3.52 -0.95 -1.92
CA VAL A 74 -2.33 -1.22 -2.74
C VAL A 74 -1.09 -0.70 -2.02
N PHE A 75 -0.08 -1.57 -1.93
CA PHE A 75 1.31 -1.15 -1.72
C PHE A 75 1.97 -1.03 -3.09
N HIS A 76 2.58 0.13 -3.39
CA HIS A 76 3.28 0.30 -4.67
C HIS A 76 4.61 1.03 -4.53
N HIS A 77 5.53 0.70 -5.43
CA HIS A 77 6.82 1.34 -5.59
C HIS A 77 7.23 1.29 -7.07
N TRP A 78 8.20 2.10 -7.45
CA TRP A 78 8.87 2.05 -8.74
C TRP A 78 10.38 1.92 -8.53
N SER A 79 11.09 1.34 -9.50
CA SER A 79 12.53 1.15 -9.39
C SER A 79 13.29 2.47 -9.49
N HIS A 80 12.87 3.35 -10.41
CA HIS A 80 13.46 4.65 -10.68
C HIS A 80 12.40 5.62 -11.20
N GLU A 81 12.64 6.92 -11.02
CA GLU A 81 11.79 7.93 -11.65
C GLU A 81 11.94 7.90 -13.16
N LYS A 82 10.82 8.03 -13.87
CA LYS A 82 10.82 8.10 -15.33
C LYS A 82 11.41 9.44 -15.76
N GLN A 83 12.62 9.42 -16.30
CA GLN A 83 13.19 10.60 -16.96
C GLN A 83 12.48 10.81 -18.30
N LEU A 84 11.75 11.92 -18.41
CA LEU A 84 11.27 12.40 -19.72
C LEU A 84 12.48 13.10 -20.36
N GLY A 85 13.03 12.48 -21.40
CA GLY A 85 14.20 13.01 -22.10
C GLY A 85 13.97 14.48 -22.52
N VAL A 86 14.97 15.32 -22.26
CA VAL A 86 15.04 16.72 -22.72
C VAL A 86 15.33 16.75 -24.22
#